data_AF-A0A9W9KG64-F1
#
_entry.id   AF-A0A9W9KG64-F1
#
_cell.length_a   1.000
_cell.length_b   1.000
_cell.length_c   1.000
_cell.angle_alpha   90.00
_cell.angle_beta   90.00
_cell.angle_gamma   90.00
#
_symmetry.space_group_name_H-M   'P 1'
#
loop_
_entity.id
_entity.type
_entity.pdbx_description
1 polymer ?
#
loop_
_entity_poly.entity_id
_entity_poly.type
_entity_poly.pdbx_seq_one_letter_code
_entity_poly.pdbx_strand_id
1 'polypeptide(L)'
;MTNPDLLKQEREWREIEKRERVEAAKEALNCSKCRLAVTEETMALEIESGNFILTQYPPCFANTNKRDEHISPLDTVDDQEDFTYWKHLSRATQQQYHDRVEEHLDKALAKLDKFNPELVALFAHYQVAYHIRQHYLARGGVLVLCRSSDDVHQLRRWQWEMAHADGTLSADTGDKVMEEDEVPWVVDCERWQWPHDANLLMMHQSALWRRRWRRRQRRVEEVRVRWALIMEERWRQREMLQLKQASTLTVRLYCRGELWDVRELERSPDLEVVSWTGRMTRSTGF
;
A
#
# COMPACT_ATOMS: atom_id res chain seq x y z
N MET A 1 -21.25 18.24 -11.44
CA MET A 1 -20.44 19.35 -10.90
C MET A 1 -19.36 18.73 -10.04
N THR A 2 -18.12 18.65 -10.54
CA THR A 2 -16.98 18.06 -9.82
C THR A 2 -16.57 18.98 -8.67
N ASN A 3 -16.43 18.42 -7.46
CA ASN A 3 -16.05 19.17 -6.28
C ASN A 3 -14.63 19.75 -6.47
N PRO A 4 -14.44 21.08 -6.45
CA PRO A 4 -13.13 21.70 -6.68
C PRO A 4 -12.06 21.27 -5.68
N ASP A 5 -12.43 20.82 -4.48
CA ASP A 5 -11.49 20.29 -3.48
C ASP A 5 -10.94 18.91 -3.88
N LEU A 6 -11.74 18.08 -4.55
CA LEU A 6 -11.29 16.76 -5.04
C LEU A 6 -10.28 16.92 -6.18
N LEU A 7 -10.54 17.83 -7.12
CA LEU A 7 -9.61 18.12 -8.22
C LEU A 7 -8.27 18.70 -7.73
N LYS A 8 -8.29 19.47 -6.63
CA LYS A 8 -7.07 19.98 -6.00
C LYS A 8 -6.30 18.83 -5.34
N GLN A 9 -7.00 17.98 -4.60
CA GLN A 9 -6.41 16.82 -3.94
C GLN A 9 -5.80 15.84 -4.95
N GLU A 10 -6.48 15.55 -6.06
CA GLU A 10 -5.96 14.70 -7.14
C GLU A 10 -4.68 15.26 -7.75
N ARG A 11 -4.61 16.57 -8.01
CA ARG A 11 -3.38 17.21 -8.50
C ARG A 11 -2.23 17.08 -7.51
N GLU A 12 -2.50 17.30 -6.23
CA GLU A 12 -1.50 17.16 -5.17
C GLU A 12 -0.97 15.71 -5.10
N TRP A 13 -1.85 14.71 -5.20
CA TRP A 13 -1.45 13.31 -5.25
C TRP A 13 -0.62 12.96 -6.48
N ARG A 14 -1.02 13.45 -7.67
CA ARG A 14 -0.25 13.25 -8.91
C ARG A 14 1.16 13.83 -8.78
N GLU A 15 1.31 15.01 -8.18
CA GLU A 15 2.63 15.62 -7.95
C GLU A 15 3.48 14.86 -6.93
N ILE A 16 2.87 14.30 -5.88
CA ILE A 16 3.55 13.43 -4.92
C ILE A 16 4.06 12.18 -5.64
N GLU A 17 3.21 11.53 -6.43
CA GLU A 17 3.57 10.31 -7.15
C GLU A 17 4.70 10.55 -8.16
N LYS A 18 4.63 11.63 -8.95
CA LYS A 18 5.71 12.04 -9.87
C LYS A 18 7.04 12.21 -9.13
N ARG A 19 7.03 12.88 -7.98
CA ARG A 19 8.22 13.08 -7.14
C ARG A 19 8.79 11.76 -6.66
N GLU A 20 7.94 10.83 -6.23
CA GLU A 20 8.37 9.51 -5.77
C GLU A 20 9.02 8.69 -6.89
N ARG A 21 8.50 8.74 -8.11
CA ARG A 21 9.10 8.09 -9.28
C ARG A 21 10.47 8.67 -9.63
N VAL A 22 10.60 10.01 -9.63
CA VAL A 22 11.88 10.69 -9.87
C VAL A 22 12.92 10.32 -8.80
N GLU A 23 12.53 10.27 -7.54
CA GLU A 23 13.42 9.85 -6.46
C GLU A 23 13.82 8.37 -6.57
N ALA A 24 12.88 7.49 -6.96
CA ALA A 24 13.16 6.08 -7.18
C ALA A 24 14.17 5.88 -8.34
N ALA A 25 14.00 6.62 -9.44
CA ALA A 25 14.93 6.60 -10.57
C ALA A 25 16.34 7.04 -10.15
N LYS A 26 16.45 8.18 -9.44
CA LYS A 26 17.74 8.66 -8.91
C LYS A 26 18.40 7.64 -7.98
N GLU A 27 17.62 6.99 -7.13
CA GLU A 27 18.16 6.00 -6.19
C GLU A 27 18.64 4.74 -6.90
N ALA A 28 17.88 4.24 -7.88
CA ALA A 28 18.22 3.06 -8.65
C ALA A 28 19.48 3.26 -9.50
N LEU A 29 19.58 4.40 -10.20
CA LEU A 29 20.74 4.71 -11.05
C LEU A 29 22.06 4.83 -10.26
N ASN A 30 21.97 5.33 -9.03
CA ASN A 30 23.09 5.39 -8.09
C ASN A 30 23.30 4.09 -7.29
N CYS A 31 22.46 3.07 -7.48
CA CYS A 31 22.56 1.84 -6.71
C CYS A 31 23.56 0.86 -7.35
N SER A 32 24.57 0.45 -6.58
CA SER A 32 25.55 -0.58 -6.98
C SER A 32 25.33 -1.93 -6.32
N LYS A 33 24.32 -2.04 -5.44
CA LYS A 33 24.11 -3.22 -4.57
C LYS A 33 22.97 -4.13 -5.01
N CYS A 34 22.21 -3.73 -6.02
CA CYS A 34 21.08 -4.52 -6.52
C CYS A 34 21.61 -5.57 -7.51
N ARG A 35 21.15 -6.81 -7.35
CA ARG A 35 21.37 -7.90 -8.30
C ARG A 35 19.99 -8.46 -8.63
N LEU A 36 19.46 -8.05 -9.76
CA LEU A 36 18.14 -8.49 -10.24
C LEU A 36 18.37 -9.59 -11.27
N ALA A 37 17.68 -10.72 -11.10
CA ALA A 37 17.74 -11.83 -12.03
C ALA A 37 16.55 -11.69 -12.98
N VAL A 38 16.81 -11.04 -14.11
CA VAL A 38 15.80 -10.75 -15.13
C VAL A 38 16.16 -11.51 -16.40
N THR A 39 15.17 -12.11 -17.06
CA THR A 39 15.34 -12.86 -18.32
C THR A 39 14.56 -12.20 -19.46
N GLU A 40 14.93 -12.50 -20.70
CA GLU A 40 14.20 -12.02 -21.89
C GLU A 40 12.75 -12.53 -21.91
N GLU A 41 12.51 -13.75 -21.43
CA GLU A 41 11.16 -14.33 -21.28
C GLU A 41 10.29 -13.47 -20.35
N THR A 42 10.85 -13.00 -19.24
CA THR A 42 10.10 -12.13 -18.31
C THR A 42 9.81 -10.76 -18.90
N MET A 43 10.70 -10.25 -19.76
CA MET A 43 10.44 -9.04 -20.53
C MET A 43 9.30 -9.28 -21.53
N ALA A 44 9.32 -10.38 -22.28
CA ALA A 44 8.29 -10.71 -23.26
C ALA A 44 6.90 -10.81 -22.60
N LEU A 45 6.81 -11.53 -21.47
CA LEU A 45 5.56 -11.66 -20.71
C LEU A 45 5.03 -10.30 -20.23
N GLU A 46 5.90 -9.41 -19.74
CA GLU A 46 5.49 -8.07 -19.26
C GLU A 46 5.12 -7.13 -20.41
N ILE A 47 5.64 -7.34 -21.62
CA ILE A 47 5.21 -6.63 -22.83
C ILE A 47 3.83 -7.15 -23.26
N GLU A 48 3.65 -8.46 -23.32
CA GLU A 48 2.38 -9.11 -23.70
C GLU A 48 1.25 -8.76 -22.73
N SER A 49 1.53 -8.70 -21.43
CA SER A 49 0.56 -8.29 -20.41
C SER A 49 0.26 -6.78 -20.41
N GLY A 50 0.95 -5.99 -21.23
CA GLY A 50 0.81 -4.53 -21.29
C GLY A 50 1.42 -3.79 -20.10
N ASN A 51 2.17 -4.48 -19.24
CA ASN A 51 2.82 -3.88 -18.08
C ASN A 51 4.07 -3.08 -18.45
N PHE A 52 4.75 -3.41 -19.55
CA PHE A 52 5.91 -2.68 -20.05
C PHE A 52 5.56 -1.93 -21.34
N ILE A 53 5.51 -0.60 -21.25
CA ILE A 53 5.08 0.30 -22.32
C ILE A 53 6.27 0.65 -23.21
N LEU A 54 6.19 0.26 -24.48
CA LEU A 54 7.20 0.54 -25.50
C LEU A 54 6.94 1.83 -26.29
N THR A 55 5.72 2.34 -26.25
CA THR A 55 5.30 3.54 -27.01
C THR A 55 5.88 4.83 -26.45
N GLN A 56 6.51 4.79 -25.28
CA GLN A 56 7.07 5.94 -24.58
C GLN A 56 8.58 5.81 -24.44
N TYR A 57 9.27 6.96 -24.41
CA TYR A 57 10.72 7.00 -24.25
C TYR A 57 11.15 7.66 -22.92
N PRO A 58 12.03 7.01 -22.14
CA PRO A 58 12.44 5.62 -22.27
C PRO A 58 11.28 4.65 -22.01
N PRO A 59 11.35 3.41 -22.54
CA PRO A 59 10.39 2.37 -22.21
C PRO A 59 10.25 2.23 -20.69
N CYS A 60 9.01 2.17 -20.21
CA CYS A 60 8.74 2.19 -18.78
C CYS A 60 7.56 1.30 -18.40
N PHE A 61 7.46 0.95 -17.13
CA PHE A 61 6.35 0.16 -16.65
C PHE A 61 5.09 1.01 -16.49
N ALA A 62 3.96 0.46 -16.95
CA ALA A 62 2.63 0.98 -16.67
C ALA A 62 2.41 1.03 -15.16
N ASN A 63 1.71 2.08 -14.71
CA ASN A 63 1.24 2.11 -13.35
C ASN A 63 -0.09 1.39 -13.25
N THR A 64 -0.04 0.10 -12.93
CA THR A 64 -1.24 -0.69 -12.66
C THR A 64 -1.88 -0.37 -11.30
N ASN A 65 -1.23 0.43 -10.46
CA ASN A 65 -1.82 0.97 -9.22
C ASN A 65 -2.77 2.14 -9.50
N LYS A 66 -3.57 2.12 -10.57
CA LYS A 66 -4.81 2.90 -10.56
C LYS A 66 -5.65 2.26 -9.47
N ARG A 67 -5.70 2.89 -8.29
CA ARG A 67 -6.61 2.44 -7.23
C ARG A 67 -8.00 2.44 -7.85
N ASP A 68 -8.66 1.29 -7.82
CA ASP A 68 -10.00 1.01 -8.34
C ASP A 68 -11.12 1.82 -7.65
N GLU A 69 -10.78 2.92 -6.98
CA GLU A 69 -11.67 3.66 -6.11
C GLU A 69 -12.65 4.55 -6.89
N HIS A 70 -12.41 4.84 -8.19
CA HIS A 70 -13.21 5.81 -8.95
C HIS A 70 -13.49 5.51 -10.44
N ILE A 71 -13.28 4.30 -10.96
CA ILE A 71 -13.68 4.02 -12.36
C ILE A 71 -15.20 3.82 -12.40
N SER A 72 -15.93 4.89 -12.74
CA SER A 72 -17.33 4.78 -13.12
C SER A 72 -17.44 3.81 -14.30
N PRO A 73 -18.38 2.86 -14.32
CA PRO A 73 -18.62 1.98 -15.48
C PRO A 73 -18.95 2.73 -16.79
N LEU A 74 -19.17 4.05 -16.70
CA LEU A 74 -19.50 4.96 -17.80
C LEU A 74 -18.36 5.91 -18.17
N ASP A 75 -17.25 5.93 -17.43
CA ASP A 75 -16.08 6.76 -17.75
C ASP A 75 -15.21 6.04 -18.78
N THR A 76 -15.34 6.46 -20.04
CA THR A 76 -14.52 5.98 -21.17
C THR A 76 -13.30 6.86 -21.43
N VAL A 77 -12.98 7.80 -20.53
CA VAL A 77 -11.86 8.72 -20.71
C VAL A 77 -10.60 8.00 -20.27
N ASP A 78 -9.90 7.42 -21.24
CA ASP A 78 -8.54 6.98 -21.05
C ASP A 78 -7.68 8.23 -20.92
N ASP A 79 -7.49 8.70 -19.69
CA ASP A 79 -6.50 9.72 -19.36
C ASP A 79 -5.13 9.16 -19.77
N GLN A 80 -4.74 9.39 -21.03
CA GLN A 80 -3.38 9.21 -21.54
C GLN A 80 -2.47 10.25 -20.89
N GLU A 81 -2.27 10.14 -19.58
CA GLU A 81 -1.27 10.93 -18.90
C GLU A 81 0.13 10.49 -19.33
N ASP A 82 1.07 11.43 -19.35
CA ASP A 82 2.49 11.13 -19.44
C ASP A 82 2.90 10.20 -18.27
N PHE A 83 2.93 8.89 -18.51
CA PHE A 83 3.37 7.90 -17.53
C PHE A 83 4.89 8.00 -17.25
N THR A 84 5.63 8.73 -18.09
CA THR A 84 7.08 8.85 -17.98
C THR A 84 7.52 9.89 -16.93
N TYR A 85 8.37 9.45 -16.01
CA TYR A 85 9.12 10.35 -15.11
C TYR A 85 10.29 11.07 -15.84
N TRP A 86 10.55 10.73 -17.10
CA TRP A 86 11.73 11.15 -17.86
C TRP A 86 11.84 12.66 -18.05
N LYS A 87 10.72 13.34 -18.35
CA LYS A 87 10.65 14.80 -18.51
C LYS A 87 11.02 15.55 -17.23
N HIS A 88 10.95 14.88 -16.08
CA HIS A 88 11.23 15.45 -14.77
C HIS A 88 12.64 15.10 -14.24
N LEU A 89 13.42 14.30 -14.98
CA LEU A 89 14.80 14.02 -14.63
C LEU A 89 15.72 15.17 -15.06
N SER A 90 16.77 15.42 -14.28
CA SER A 90 17.84 16.33 -14.71
C SER A 90 18.63 15.69 -15.84
N ARG A 91 19.27 16.51 -16.68
CA ARG A 91 20.15 16.02 -17.76
C ARG A 91 21.25 15.09 -17.25
N ALA A 92 21.81 15.36 -16.07
CA ALA A 92 22.81 14.49 -15.44
C ALA A 92 22.24 13.11 -15.09
N THR A 93 21.00 13.04 -14.58
CA THR A 93 20.35 11.76 -14.29
C THR A 93 19.92 11.02 -15.56
N GLN A 94 19.51 11.75 -16.60
CA GLN A 94 19.26 11.16 -17.92
C GLN A 94 20.54 10.55 -18.50
N GLN A 95 21.69 11.23 -18.39
CA GLN A 95 22.97 10.67 -18.81
C GLN A 95 23.31 9.40 -18.03
N GLN A 96 23.16 9.41 -16.70
CA GLN A 96 23.36 8.20 -15.89
C GLN A 96 22.48 7.02 -16.32
N TYR A 97 21.26 7.29 -16.80
CA TYR A 97 20.40 6.26 -17.37
C TYR A 97 21.02 5.67 -18.64
N HIS A 98 21.49 6.52 -19.56
CA HIS A 98 22.18 6.06 -20.77
C HIS A 98 23.44 5.26 -20.45
N ASP A 99 24.29 5.74 -19.54
CA ASP A 99 25.51 5.05 -19.12
C ASP A 99 25.20 3.64 -18.57
N ARG A 100 24.08 3.48 -17.86
CA ARG A 100 23.62 2.17 -17.37
C ARG A 100 23.13 1.27 -18.49
N VAL A 101 22.37 1.81 -19.44
CA VAL A 101 21.92 1.05 -20.62
C VAL A 101 23.11 0.56 -21.42
N GLU A 102 24.13 1.41 -21.63
CA GLU A 102 25.39 1.04 -22.29
C GLU A 102 26.13 -0.06 -21.51
N GLU A 103 26.23 0.05 -20.19
CA GLU A 103 26.84 -1.00 -19.34
C GLU A 103 26.14 -2.37 -19.51
N HIS A 104 24.81 -2.36 -19.64
CA HIS A 104 24.02 -3.57 -19.88
C HIS A 104 24.18 -4.10 -21.31
N LEU A 105 24.23 -3.21 -22.29
CA LEU A 105 24.44 -3.53 -23.70
C LEU A 105 25.81 -4.18 -23.91
N ASP A 106 26.88 -3.58 -23.36
CA ASP A 106 28.25 -4.10 -23.46
C ASP A 106 28.37 -5.50 -22.85
N LYS A 107 27.72 -5.73 -21.70
CA LYS A 107 27.67 -7.05 -21.05
C LYS A 107 26.92 -8.09 -21.88
N ALA A 108 25.89 -7.68 -22.61
CA ALA A 108 25.12 -8.57 -23.47
C ALA A 108 25.90 -8.91 -24.75
N LEU A 109 26.49 -7.90 -25.40
CA LEU A 109 27.34 -8.07 -26.59
C LEU A 109 28.58 -8.91 -26.28
N ALA A 110 29.21 -8.74 -25.12
CA ALA A 110 30.37 -9.55 -24.72
C ALA A 110 30.06 -11.05 -24.53
N LYS A 111 28.80 -11.41 -24.33
CA LYS A 111 28.38 -12.81 -24.10
C LYS A 111 27.97 -13.54 -25.37
N LEU A 112 27.73 -12.85 -26.48
CA LEU A 112 26.87 -13.39 -27.55
C LEU A 112 27.30 -12.98 -28.96
N ASP A 113 27.39 -13.97 -29.85
CA ASP A 113 27.86 -13.85 -31.25
C ASP A 113 26.71 -13.67 -32.27
N LYS A 114 25.44 -13.87 -31.86
CA LYS A 114 24.26 -13.89 -32.78
C LYS A 114 22.95 -13.42 -32.14
N PHE A 115 22.81 -12.13 -31.87
CA PHE A 115 21.52 -11.56 -31.43
C PHE A 115 21.08 -10.40 -32.34
N ASN A 116 19.76 -10.19 -32.40
CA ASN A 116 19.21 -8.98 -33.02
C ASN A 116 19.63 -7.76 -32.16
N PRO A 117 20.37 -6.78 -32.71
CA PRO A 117 20.84 -5.62 -31.95
C PRO A 117 19.70 -4.82 -31.31
N GLU A 118 18.52 -4.79 -31.95
CA GLU A 118 17.35 -4.09 -31.42
C GLU A 118 16.79 -4.77 -30.17
N LEU A 119 16.77 -6.11 -30.16
CA LEU A 119 16.30 -6.89 -29.00
C LEU A 119 17.24 -6.73 -27.81
N VAL A 120 18.55 -6.72 -28.07
CA VAL A 120 19.57 -6.49 -27.03
C VAL A 120 19.46 -5.09 -26.43
N ALA A 121 19.27 -4.07 -27.27
CA ALA A 121 19.05 -2.70 -26.81
C ALA A 121 17.75 -2.58 -26.00
N LEU A 122 16.68 -3.23 -26.46
CA LEU A 122 15.40 -3.26 -25.74
C LEU A 122 15.55 -3.93 -24.37
N PHE A 123 16.25 -5.06 -24.31
CA PHE A 123 16.48 -5.77 -23.06
C PHE A 123 17.35 -4.97 -22.08
N ALA A 124 18.36 -4.26 -22.57
CA ALA A 124 19.16 -3.35 -21.75
C ALA A 124 18.29 -2.22 -21.15
N HIS A 125 17.39 -1.63 -21.94
CA HIS A 125 16.40 -0.68 -21.43
C HIS A 125 15.47 -1.30 -20.40
N TYR A 126 14.95 -2.50 -20.66
CA TYR A 126 14.11 -3.24 -19.73
C TYR A 126 14.81 -3.46 -18.38
N GLN A 127 16.08 -3.89 -18.39
CA GLN A 127 16.84 -4.13 -17.17
C GLN A 127 16.96 -2.86 -16.29
N VAL A 128 17.26 -1.71 -16.90
CA VAL A 128 17.34 -0.44 -16.17
C VAL A 128 15.96 -0.01 -15.68
N ALA A 129 14.94 -0.05 -16.55
CA ALA A 129 13.57 0.31 -16.18
C ALA A 129 13.01 -0.58 -15.06
N TYR A 130 13.32 -1.87 -15.10
CA TYR A 130 12.89 -2.84 -14.10
C TYR A 130 13.56 -2.57 -12.75
N HIS A 131 14.85 -2.24 -12.75
CA HIS A 131 15.56 -1.83 -11.55
C HIS A 131 14.95 -0.56 -10.92
N ILE A 132 14.61 0.43 -11.75
CA ILE A 132 13.91 1.65 -11.30
C ILE A 132 12.54 1.29 -10.71
N ARG A 133 11.77 0.41 -11.37
CA ARG A 133 10.48 -0.08 -10.85
C ARG A 133 10.63 -0.75 -9.50
N GLN A 134 11.66 -1.57 -9.28
CA GLN A 134 11.86 -2.20 -7.97
C GLN A 134 12.14 -1.19 -6.85
N HIS A 135 12.91 -0.14 -7.15
CA HIS A 135 13.13 0.95 -6.20
C HIS A 135 11.86 1.74 -5.89
N TYR A 136 10.98 1.90 -6.88
CA TYR A 136 9.66 2.53 -6.74
C TYR A 136 8.70 1.64 -5.93
N LEU A 137 8.55 0.36 -6.28
CA LEU A 137 7.69 -0.60 -5.58
C LEU A 137 8.13 -0.84 -4.14
N ALA A 138 9.42 -0.75 -3.82
CA ALA A 138 9.87 -0.80 -2.43
C ALA A 138 9.35 0.37 -1.55
N ARG A 139 8.71 1.38 -2.16
CA ARG A 139 8.05 2.52 -1.49
C ARG A 139 6.52 2.49 -1.55
N GLY A 140 5.94 1.74 -2.49
CA GLY A 140 4.49 1.73 -2.77
C GLY A 140 3.82 0.35 -2.86
N GLY A 141 4.59 -0.74 -2.85
CA GLY A 141 4.09 -2.11 -2.96
C GLY A 141 3.52 -2.67 -1.65
N VAL A 142 3.13 -3.94 -1.66
CA VAL A 142 2.49 -4.62 -0.51
C VAL A 142 3.29 -4.51 0.79
N LEU A 143 4.62 -4.47 0.70
CA LEU A 143 5.51 -4.33 1.87
C LEU A 143 5.39 -2.98 2.58
N VAL A 144 4.73 -1.98 1.98
CA VAL A 144 4.44 -0.70 2.65
C VAL A 144 3.45 -0.88 3.79
N LEU A 145 2.58 -1.88 3.69
CA LEU A 145 1.64 -2.24 4.76
C LEU A 145 2.37 -2.84 5.97
N CYS A 146 3.54 -3.45 5.74
CA CYS A 146 4.39 -3.98 6.80
C CYS A 146 5.11 -2.84 7.54
N ARG A 147 4.84 -2.72 8.85
CA ARG A 147 5.45 -1.74 9.76
C ARG A 147 6.72 -2.27 10.42
N SER A 148 6.75 -3.59 10.64
CA SER A 148 7.83 -4.29 11.32
C SER A 148 8.36 -5.45 10.48
N SER A 149 9.51 -6.02 10.87
CA SER A 149 10.00 -7.26 10.25
C SER A 149 9.06 -8.43 10.51
N ASP A 150 8.34 -8.42 11.64
CA ASP A 150 7.34 -9.43 11.97
C ASP A 150 6.19 -9.42 10.97
N ASP A 151 5.67 -8.24 10.61
CA ASP A 151 4.63 -8.08 9.58
C ASP A 151 5.09 -8.65 8.22
N VAL A 152 6.38 -8.49 7.89
CA VAL A 152 6.96 -9.08 6.66
C VAL A 152 7.00 -10.61 6.75
N HIS A 153 7.35 -11.17 7.90
CA HIS A 153 7.34 -12.61 8.12
C HIS A 153 5.92 -13.19 8.07
N GLN A 154 4.95 -12.50 8.66
CA GLN A 154 3.53 -12.90 8.60
C GLN A 154 3.01 -12.86 7.17
N LEU A 155 3.27 -11.77 6.43
CA LEU A 155 2.88 -11.66 5.02
C LEU A 155 3.49 -12.77 4.17
N ARG A 156 4.78 -13.07 4.40
CA ARG A 156 5.46 -14.17 3.69
C ARG A 156 4.81 -15.52 4.00
N ARG A 157 4.56 -15.81 5.27
CA ARG A 157 3.89 -17.06 5.67
C ARG A 157 2.52 -17.19 4.99
N TRP A 158 1.72 -16.13 5.02
CA TRP A 158 0.43 -16.10 4.37
C TRP A 158 0.52 -16.35 2.85
N GLN A 159 1.51 -15.77 2.16
CA GLN A 159 1.70 -16.04 0.74
C GLN A 159 2.05 -17.51 0.45
N TRP A 160 2.85 -18.15 1.29
CA TRP A 160 3.13 -19.59 1.18
C TRP A 160 1.85 -20.42 1.40
N GLU A 161 1.07 -20.10 2.44
CA GLU A 161 -0.21 -20.76 2.71
C GLU A 161 -1.17 -20.66 1.50
N MET A 162 -1.26 -19.49 0.87
CA MET A 162 -2.05 -19.29 -0.35
C MET A 162 -1.50 -20.10 -1.53
N ALA A 163 -0.19 -20.09 -1.75
CA ALA A 163 0.42 -20.83 -2.86
C ALA A 163 0.22 -22.36 -2.73
N HIS A 164 0.19 -22.89 -1.50
CA HIS A 164 -0.21 -24.26 -1.24
C HIS A 164 -1.71 -24.49 -1.49
N ALA A 165 -2.57 -23.58 -1.03
CA ALA A 165 -4.02 -23.67 -1.21
C ALA A 165 -4.44 -23.61 -2.69
N ASP A 166 -3.77 -22.79 -3.50
CA ASP A 166 -4.02 -22.62 -4.93
C ASP A 166 -3.50 -23.81 -5.77
N GLY A 167 -2.88 -24.81 -5.14
CA GLY A 167 -2.28 -25.97 -5.81
C GLY A 167 -1.06 -25.63 -6.66
N THR A 168 -0.65 -24.36 -6.72
CA THR A 168 0.48 -23.87 -7.54
C THR A 168 1.84 -24.43 -7.13
N LEU A 169 1.96 -25.01 -5.94
CA LEU A 169 3.17 -25.66 -5.43
C LEU A 169 3.04 -27.19 -5.32
N SER A 170 1.94 -27.78 -5.79
CA SER A 170 1.69 -29.22 -5.72
C SER A 170 1.63 -29.82 -7.11
N ALA A 171 2.82 -30.08 -7.71
CA ALA A 171 3.08 -31.12 -8.71
C ALA A 171 4.52 -30.99 -9.26
N ASP A 172 5.55 -31.31 -8.46
CA ASP A 172 6.77 -31.96 -9.01
C ASP A 172 7.80 -32.46 -7.98
N THR A 173 7.44 -32.60 -6.69
CA THR A 173 8.25 -33.48 -5.82
C THR A 173 7.69 -34.87 -5.98
N GLY A 174 8.28 -35.61 -6.92
CA GLY A 174 7.85 -36.94 -7.31
C GLY A 174 7.57 -37.84 -6.11
N ASP A 175 6.38 -38.43 -6.14
CA ASP A 175 6.04 -39.77 -5.69
C ASP A 175 7.07 -40.39 -4.72
N LYS A 176 7.10 -39.86 -3.50
CA LYS A 176 7.61 -40.56 -2.32
C LYS A 176 6.56 -40.40 -1.25
N VAL A 177 5.87 -41.49 -1.01
CA VAL A 177 5.11 -41.77 0.21
C VAL A 177 5.95 -41.26 1.39
N MET A 178 5.56 -40.13 1.96
CA MET A 178 6.22 -39.60 3.15
C MET A 178 5.68 -40.35 4.37
N GLU A 179 6.54 -41.19 4.91
CA GLU A 179 6.49 -41.71 6.27
C GLU A 179 6.47 -40.52 7.25
N GLU A 180 5.67 -40.61 8.31
CA GLU A 180 5.30 -39.49 9.20
C GLU A 180 6.44 -38.94 10.07
N ASP A 181 7.66 -39.48 9.98
CA ASP A 181 8.80 -39.04 10.78
C ASP A 181 9.98 -38.68 9.87
N GLU A 182 10.53 -37.48 10.08
CA GLU A 182 11.74 -36.89 9.46
C GLU A 182 11.54 -36.15 8.12
N VAL A 183 11.58 -34.80 8.13
CA VAL A 183 12.74 -33.97 7.70
C VAL A 183 12.55 -32.51 8.19
N PRO A 184 13.28 -32.05 9.22
CA PRO A 184 13.23 -30.66 9.72
C PRO A 184 13.74 -29.55 8.76
N TRP A 185 14.32 -29.89 7.61
CA TRP A 185 15.07 -28.97 6.74
C TRP A 185 14.26 -28.33 5.61
N VAL A 186 13.08 -28.87 5.24
CA VAL A 186 12.23 -28.28 4.17
C VAL A 186 11.61 -26.96 4.65
N VAL A 187 11.35 -26.84 5.96
CA VAL A 187 10.76 -25.64 6.60
C VAL A 187 11.74 -24.44 6.61
N ASP A 188 13.05 -24.68 6.62
CA ASP A 188 14.05 -23.61 6.74
C ASP A 188 14.36 -22.88 5.42
N CYS A 189 14.14 -23.53 4.27
CA CYS A 189 14.28 -22.92 2.95
C CYS A 189 13.12 -21.95 2.62
N GLU A 190 11.89 -22.31 3.00
CA GLU A 190 10.69 -21.47 2.86
C GLU A 190 10.77 -20.22 3.75
N ARG A 191 11.51 -20.30 4.87
CA ARG A 191 11.60 -19.21 5.85
C ARG A 191 12.13 -17.91 5.26
N TRP A 192 13.05 -17.97 4.29
CA TRP A 192 13.71 -16.79 3.74
C TRP A 192 13.30 -16.42 2.33
N GLN A 193 12.70 -17.35 1.58
CA GLN A 193 12.29 -17.15 0.19
C GLN A 193 10.81 -16.74 0.08
N TRP A 194 10.45 -16.10 -1.02
CA TRP A 194 9.06 -15.79 -1.35
C TRP A 194 8.53 -16.82 -2.36
N PRO A 195 7.27 -17.24 -2.26
CA PRO A 195 6.70 -18.19 -3.22
C PRO A 195 6.68 -17.56 -4.62
N HIS A 196 6.95 -18.38 -5.65
CA HIS A 196 6.97 -17.96 -7.06
C HIS A 196 7.91 -16.79 -7.40
N ASP A 197 8.92 -16.51 -6.55
CA ASP A 197 9.83 -15.38 -6.72
C ASP A 197 11.08 -15.72 -7.56
N ALA A 198 10.86 -16.31 -8.75
CA ALA A 198 11.94 -16.77 -9.64
C ALA A 198 12.94 -15.66 -10.00
N ASN A 199 12.44 -14.42 -10.12
CA ASN A 199 13.25 -13.24 -10.48
C ASN A 199 13.81 -12.48 -9.27
N LEU A 200 13.64 -13.02 -8.06
CA LEU A 200 14.05 -12.42 -6.79
C LEU A 200 13.44 -11.01 -6.56
N LEU A 201 12.29 -10.74 -7.16
CA LEU A 201 11.50 -9.52 -7.03
C LEU A 201 11.17 -9.20 -5.58
N MET A 202 10.47 -10.11 -4.92
CA MET A 202 10.00 -9.91 -3.55
C MET A 202 11.16 -9.95 -2.57
N MET A 203 12.15 -10.79 -2.82
CA MET A 203 13.43 -10.80 -2.11
C MET A 203 14.12 -9.44 -2.19
N HIS A 204 14.17 -8.86 -3.38
CA HIS A 204 14.78 -7.57 -3.62
C HIS A 204 14.02 -6.44 -2.93
N GLN A 205 12.70 -6.40 -3.11
CA GLN A 205 11.85 -5.42 -2.44
C GLN A 205 11.97 -5.54 -0.92
N SER A 206 12.10 -6.75 -0.37
CA SER A 206 12.34 -6.98 1.06
C SER A 206 13.69 -6.46 1.55
N ALA A 207 14.73 -6.56 0.71
CA ALA A 207 16.05 -6.02 1.02
C ALA A 207 16.05 -4.48 1.00
N LEU A 208 15.48 -3.88 -0.06
CA LEU A 208 15.25 -2.43 -0.13
C LEU A 208 14.33 -1.96 1.01
N TRP A 209 13.35 -2.78 1.38
CA TRP A 209 12.49 -2.52 2.50
C TRP A 209 13.35 -2.42 3.76
N ARG A 210 14.09 -3.47 4.12
CA ARG A 210 14.94 -3.50 5.32
C ARG A 210 15.93 -2.34 5.38
N ARG A 211 16.56 -1.94 4.27
CA ARG A 211 17.49 -0.79 4.23
C ARG A 211 16.88 0.52 4.75
N ARG A 212 15.57 0.72 4.57
CA ARG A 212 14.86 1.95 4.98
C ARG A 212 14.09 1.81 6.31
N TRP A 213 14.32 0.73 7.06
CA TRP A 213 13.70 0.44 8.37
C TRP A 213 13.65 1.66 9.30
N ARG A 214 14.80 2.35 9.51
CA ARG A 214 14.88 3.51 10.42
C ARG A 214 13.99 4.68 10.00
N ARG A 215 13.79 4.89 8.70
CA ARG A 215 12.90 5.95 8.19
C ARG A 215 11.44 5.56 8.40
N ARG A 216 11.10 4.27 8.23
CA ARG A 216 9.73 3.79 8.50
C ARG A 216 9.38 3.83 9.98
N GLN A 217 10.30 3.42 10.86
CA GLN A 217 10.07 3.51 12.31
C GLN A 217 9.77 4.93 12.76
N ARG A 218 10.57 5.91 12.31
CA ARG A 218 10.26 7.33 12.58
C ARG A 218 8.87 7.74 12.11
N ARG A 219 8.47 7.35 10.89
CA ARG A 219 7.10 7.62 10.41
C ARG A 219 6.03 6.94 11.27
N VAL A 220 6.26 5.71 11.70
CA VAL A 220 5.32 4.98 12.58
C VAL A 220 5.20 5.66 13.94
N GLU A 221 6.32 6.10 14.53
CA GLU A 221 6.34 6.86 15.78
C GLU A 221 5.62 8.20 15.64
N GLU A 222 5.89 8.97 14.58
CA GLU A 222 5.19 10.22 14.27
C GLU A 222 3.67 10.01 14.16
N VAL A 223 3.25 8.95 13.46
CA VAL A 223 1.83 8.60 13.32
C VAL A 223 1.23 8.17 14.66
N ARG A 224 1.96 7.42 15.49
CA ARG A 224 1.51 7.03 16.85
C ARG A 224 1.30 8.26 17.73
N VAL A 225 2.21 9.22 17.70
CA VAL A 225 2.07 10.48 18.45
C VAL A 225 0.83 11.26 17.97
N ARG A 226 0.66 11.41 16.64
CA ARG A 226 -0.53 12.07 16.08
C ARG A 226 -1.81 11.34 16.48
N TRP A 227 -1.81 10.02 16.44
CA TRP A 227 -2.95 9.21 16.84
C TRP A 227 -3.28 9.38 18.31
N ALA A 228 -2.29 9.43 19.20
CA ALA A 228 -2.48 9.70 20.62
C ALA A 228 -3.16 11.05 20.85
N LEU A 229 -2.70 12.11 20.16
CA LEU A 229 -3.33 13.43 20.22
C LEU A 229 -4.79 13.42 19.73
N ILE A 230 -5.07 12.72 18.62
CA ILE A 230 -6.44 12.54 18.12
C ILE A 230 -7.30 11.81 19.16
N MET A 231 -6.78 10.76 19.78
CA MET A 231 -7.51 9.97 20.77
C MET A 231 -7.81 10.76 22.05
N GLU A 232 -6.86 11.59 22.50
CA GLU A 232 -7.05 12.50 23.63
C GLU A 232 -8.14 13.54 23.33
N GLU A 233 -8.09 14.14 22.14
CA GLU A 233 -9.11 15.11 21.72
C GLU A 233 -10.48 14.45 21.59
N ARG A 234 -10.56 13.23 21.03
CA ARG A 234 -11.80 12.45 20.98
C ARG A 234 -12.30 12.07 22.36
N TRP A 235 -11.42 11.87 23.33
CA TRP A 235 -11.80 11.61 24.72
C TRP A 235 -12.43 12.86 25.36
N ARG A 236 -11.80 14.03 25.21
CA ARG A 236 -12.37 15.32 25.67
C ARG A 236 -13.71 15.63 25.02
N GLN A 237 -13.84 15.38 23.71
CA GLN A 237 -15.11 15.56 22.98
C GLN A 237 -16.23 14.68 23.57
N ARG A 238 -15.92 13.43 23.93
CA ARG A 238 -16.89 12.52 24.55
C ARG A 238 -17.29 12.98 25.96
N GLU A 239 -16.33 13.45 26.76
CA GLU A 239 -16.61 13.99 28.09
C GLU A 239 -17.51 15.24 28.02
N MET A 240 -17.19 16.17 27.12
CA MET A 240 -18.02 17.36 26.88
C MET A 240 -19.44 17.00 26.40
N LEU A 241 -19.58 15.99 25.54
CA LEU A 241 -20.91 15.50 25.14
C LEU A 241 -21.67 14.87 26.31
N GLN A 242 -21.00 14.10 27.17
CA GLN A 242 -21.61 13.53 28.36
C GLN A 242 -22.06 14.60 29.35
N LEU A 243 -21.24 15.64 29.57
CA LEU A 243 -21.62 16.79 30.40
C LEU A 243 -22.84 17.51 29.82
N LYS A 244 -22.85 17.77 28.50
CA LYS A 244 -24.01 18.37 27.82
C LYS A 244 -25.27 17.52 27.97
N GLN A 245 -25.15 16.19 27.82
CA GLN A 245 -26.27 15.27 28.02
C GLN A 245 -26.73 15.19 29.48
N ALA A 246 -25.81 15.28 30.44
CA ALA A 246 -26.15 15.33 31.86
C ALA A 246 -26.83 16.65 32.26
N SER A 247 -26.47 17.74 31.57
CA SER A 247 -27.09 19.05 31.73
C SER A 247 -28.36 19.24 30.91
N THR A 248 -28.73 18.34 29.99
CA THR A 248 -29.99 18.42 29.25
C THR A 248 -31.00 17.37 29.73
N LEU A 249 -32.11 17.83 30.28
CA LEU A 249 -33.24 16.99 30.66
C LEU A 249 -34.20 16.94 29.47
N THR A 250 -34.27 15.79 28.81
CA THR A 250 -35.28 15.53 27.76
C THR A 250 -36.57 15.07 28.41
N VAL A 251 -37.58 15.95 28.43
CA VAL A 251 -38.90 15.63 28.97
C VAL A 251 -39.83 15.30 27.80
N ARG A 252 -40.41 14.10 27.80
CA ARG A 252 -41.46 13.69 26.86
C ARG A 252 -42.81 13.86 27.52
N LEU A 253 -43.63 14.77 26.99
CA LEU A 253 -44.98 15.02 27.52
C LEU A 253 -45.99 14.16 26.76
N TYR A 254 -46.65 13.25 27.49
CA TYR A 254 -47.74 12.42 26.99
C TYR A 254 -49.06 12.91 27.59
N CYS A 255 -50.01 13.26 26.74
CA CYS A 255 -51.37 13.62 27.13
C CYS A 255 -52.35 12.68 26.43
N ARG A 256 -53.14 11.93 27.21
CA ARG A 256 -54.17 10.98 26.73
C ARG A 256 -53.68 9.90 25.76
N GLY A 257 -52.45 9.42 25.95
CA GLY A 257 -51.89 8.29 25.17
C GLY A 257 -51.20 8.67 23.87
N GLU A 258 -51.23 9.95 23.48
CA GLU A 258 -50.47 10.48 22.35
C GLU A 258 -49.27 11.31 22.86
N LEU A 259 -48.16 11.30 22.11
CA LEU A 259 -46.96 12.09 22.42
C LEU A 259 -47.15 13.50 21.82
N TRP A 260 -47.14 14.53 22.68
CA TRP A 260 -47.48 15.89 22.25
C TRP A 260 -46.24 16.75 21.93
N ASP A 261 -45.12 16.58 22.64
CA ASP A 261 -43.92 17.38 22.41
C ASP A 261 -42.68 16.75 23.07
N VAL A 262 -41.50 16.97 22.48
CA VAL A 262 -40.19 16.63 23.05
C VAL A 262 -39.40 17.92 23.17
N ARG A 263 -39.20 18.40 24.41
CA ARG A 263 -38.41 19.61 24.68
C ARG A 263 -37.14 19.26 25.44
N GLU A 264 -36.03 19.85 25.00
CA GLU A 264 -34.75 19.80 25.71
C GLU A 264 -34.68 21.00 26.66
N LEU A 265 -34.58 20.74 27.97
CA LEU A 265 -34.38 21.77 28.98
C LEU A 265 -32.97 21.70 29.55
N GLU A 266 -32.30 22.84 29.68
CA GLU A 266 -31.03 22.95 30.40
C GLU A 266 -31.26 22.85 31.92
N ARG A 267 -30.46 22.02 32.59
CA ARG A 267 -30.53 21.74 34.02
C ARG A 267 -29.82 22.85 34.78
N SER A 268 -30.60 23.68 35.48
CA SER A 268 -30.05 24.75 36.32
C SER A 268 -29.22 24.17 37.48
N PRO A 269 -28.00 24.66 37.75
CA PRO A 269 -27.15 24.16 38.83
C PRO A 269 -27.66 24.51 40.24
N ASP A 270 -28.65 25.40 40.36
CA ASP A 270 -29.16 25.90 41.64
C ASP A 270 -30.36 25.12 42.21
N LEU A 271 -30.74 24.00 41.60
CA LEU A 271 -31.79 23.14 42.14
C LEU A 271 -31.17 22.05 43.01
N GLU A 272 -31.03 22.37 44.30
CA GLU A 272 -30.86 21.37 45.35
C GLU A 272 -31.83 20.21 45.10
N VAL A 273 -31.30 19.00 45.16
CA VAL A 273 -32.07 17.76 45.12
C VAL A 273 -32.97 17.75 46.35
N VAL A 274 -34.18 18.29 46.23
CA VAL A 274 -35.25 17.97 47.16
C VAL A 274 -35.52 16.49 46.94
N SER A 275 -34.96 15.66 47.81
CA SER A 275 -35.31 14.25 47.91
C SER A 275 -36.81 14.18 48.23
N TRP A 276 -37.63 14.03 47.20
CA TRP A 276 -39.01 13.63 47.40
C TRP A 276 -38.99 12.19 47.89
N THR A 277 -38.89 12.00 49.20
CA THR A 277 -39.38 10.80 49.88
C THR A 277 -40.90 10.81 49.74
N GLY A 278 -41.37 10.49 48.53
CA GLY A 278 -42.77 10.29 48.21
C GLY A 278 -43.24 9.04 48.95
N ARG A 279 -43.94 9.27 50.07
CA ARG A 279 -44.70 8.27 50.80
C ARG A 279 -45.68 7.61 49.81
N MET A 280 -45.37 6.39 49.39
CA MET A 280 -46.32 5.52 48.68
C MET A 280 -47.49 5.23 49.63
N THR A 281 -48.58 6.00 49.53
CA THR A 281 -49.88 5.51 50.01
C THR A 281 -50.42 4.54 48.99
N ARG A 282 -50.22 3.24 49.27
CA ARG A 282 -51.01 2.16 48.69
C ARG A 282 -52.49 2.45 48.96
N SER A 283 -53.29 2.74 47.94
CA SER A 283 -54.73 2.58 48.02
C SER A 283 -55.04 1.09 47.88
N THR A 284 -55.39 0.45 48.98
CA THR A 284 -56.14 -0.80 48.99
C THR A 284 -57.58 -0.48 48.57
N GLY A 285 -58.08 -1.28 47.63
CA GLY A 285 -59.38 -1.08 47.01
C GLY A 285 -60.58 -1.18 47.96
N PHE A 286 -61.69 -0.67 47.45
CA PHE A 286 -62.97 -1.37 47.31
C PHE A 286 -63.64 -0.85 46.03
#